data_AF-A0A4Q4Q314-F1
#
_entry.id   AF-A0A4Q4Q314-F1
#
_cell.length_a   1.000
_cell.length_b   1.000
_cell.length_c   1.000
_cell.angle_alpha   90.00
_cell.angle_beta   90.00
_cell.angle_gamma   90.00
#
_symmetry.space_group_name_H-M   'P 1'
#
loop_
_entity.id
_entity.type
_entity.pdbx_description
1 polymer ?
#
loop_
_entity_poly.entity_id
_entity_poly.type
_entity_poly.pdbx_seq_one_letter_code
_entity_poly.pdbx_strand_id
1 'polypeptide(L)'
;MRNRWFPARVADYVPATQMKQLKAQDVDMGRDFSYGVRLNLEEAEEEEVDFMKQPKHYVRPIEIDVLSPERSMELLDAFVPPTIDFYRQRIEQDSPSSGRMGASGAADILTAAAMGKKASADAIYGSVSSTDLVATIKGALAHNDEAARVILNEADVKFLSGHEEGDTSRVKQLGTFKAEIRLPGVEEPIVRNIRIRAKGSES
;
A
#
# COMPACT_ATOMS: atom_id res chain seq x y z
N MET A 1 37.07 -1.23 11.71
CA MET A 1 37.53 -2.45 12.41
C MET A 1 36.42 -3.09 13.26
N ARG A 2 36.26 -2.80 14.56
CA ARG A 2 35.38 -3.52 15.52
C ARG A 2 33.89 -3.67 15.12
N ASN A 3 33.25 -2.60 14.65
CA ASN A 3 31.79 -2.61 14.46
C ASN A 3 31.33 -2.95 13.03
N ARG A 4 32.25 -2.87 12.04
CA ARG A 4 31.88 -2.97 10.62
C ARG A 4 32.67 -4.03 9.87
N TRP A 5 33.96 -4.18 10.14
CA TRP A 5 34.85 -5.03 9.32
C TRP A 5 35.02 -6.43 9.92
N PHE A 6 35.16 -6.52 11.25
CA PHE A 6 35.30 -7.79 11.94
C PHE A 6 34.01 -8.66 11.87
N PRO A 7 32.80 -8.13 12.13
CA PRO A 7 31.57 -8.92 12.01
C PRO A 7 31.28 -9.37 10.57
N ALA A 8 31.68 -8.57 9.59
CA ALA A 8 31.52 -8.87 8.17
C ALA A 8 32.63 -9.79 7.61
N ARG A 9 33.58 -10.23 8.45
CA ARG A 9 34.75 -11.04 8.05
C ARG A 9 35.59 -10.42 6.92
N VAL A 10 35.60 -9.10 6.85
CA VAL A 10 36.42 -8.34 5.87
C VAL A 10 37.84 -8.13 6.38
N ALA A 11 38.05 -8.19 7.70
CA ALA A 11 39.37 -8.08 8.31
C ALA A 11 39.41 -8.75 9.69
N ASP A 12 40.59 -9.27 10.06
CA ASP A 12 40.87 -9.89 11.36
C ASP A 12 41.82 -9.05 12.23
N TYR A 13 41.80 -9.31 13.54
CA TYR A 13 42.77 -8.73 14.46
C TYR A 13 44.11 -9.46 14.35
N VAL A 14 45.20 -8.71 14.21
CA VAL A 14 46.55 -9.27 14.17
C VAL A 14 47.11 -9.33 15.61
N PRO A 15 47.40 -10.52 16.16
CA PRO A 15 48.04 -10.67 17.47
C PRO A 15 49.53 -10.26 17.43
N ALA A 16 50.09 -9.89 18.58
CA ALA A 16 51.46 -9.36 18.69
C ALA A 16 52.56 -10.28 18.15
N THR A 17 52.35 -11.61 18.20
CA THR A 17 53.27 -12.61 17.63
C THR A 17 53.33 -12.53 16.10
N GLN A 18 52.19 -12.32 15.44
CA GLN A 18 52.10 -12.16 13.99
C GLN A 18 52.61 -10.79 13.54
N MET A 19 52.38 -9.73 14.31
CA MET A 19 52.98 -8.41 14.05
C MET A 19 54.51 -8.45 13.98
N LYS A 20 55.16 -9.25 14.83
CA LYS A 20 56.62 -9.41 14.83
C LYS A 20 57.11 -10.14 13.56
N GLN A 21 56.35 -11.11 13.07
CA GLN A 21 56.66 -11.84 11.84
C GLN A 21 56.52 -10.94 10.60
N LEU A 22 55.45 -10.14 10.53
CA LEU A 22 55.23 -9.20 9.43
C LEU A 22 56.31 -8.11 9.38
N LYS A 23 56.76 -7.63 10.53
CA LYS A 23 57.91 -6.71 10.63
C LYS A 23 59.23 -7.34 10.16
N ALA A 24 59.42 -8.63 10.42
CA ALA A 24 60.62 -9.35 9.94
C ALA A 24 60.59 -9.61 8.43
N GLN A 25 59.40 -9.55 7.82
CA GLN A 25 59.18 -9.69 6.38
C GLN A 25 59.16 -8.33 5.66
N ASP A 26 59.46 -7.23 6.37
CA ASP A 26 59.49 -5.85 5.85
C ASP A 26 58.23 -5.44 5.08
N VAL A 27 57.06 -5.87 5.58
CA VAL A 27 55.77 -5.52 4.97
C VAL A 27 55.39 -4.09 5.35
N ASP A 28 55.03 -3.28 4.36
CA ASP A 28 54.49 -1.94 4.59
C ASP A 28 53.12 -2.04 5.29
N MET A 29 53.06 -1.57 6.54
CA MET A 29 51.86 -1.58 7.38
C MET A 29 51.13 -0.23 7.35
N GLY A 30 51.56 0.70 6.50
CA GLY A 30 50.89 1.97 6.28
C GLY A 30 49.49 1.80 5.71
N ARG A 31 48.58 2.71 6.07
CA ARG A 31 47.29 2.79 5.38
C ARG A 31 47.50 3.46 4.04
N ASP A 32 47.23 2.73 2.97
CA ASP A 32 47.15 3.32 1.63
C ASP A 32 45.85 4.13 1.51
N PHE A 33 45.99 5.43 1.28
CA PHE A 33 44.86 6.35 1.06
C PHE A 33 44.46 6.47 -0.41
N SER A 34 45.31 6.00 -1.34
CA SER A 34 45.03 5.96 -2.77
C SER A 34 44.27 4.70 -3.19
N TYR A 35 44.32 3.65 -2.36
CA TYR A 35 43.62 2.40 -2.60
C TYR A 35 42.10 2.59 -2.71
N GLY A 36 41.55 2.33 -3.90
CA GLY A 36 40.12 2.47 -4.18
C GLY A 36 39.64 3.91 -4.44
N VAL A 37 40.54 4.89 -4.41
CA VAL A 37 40.24 6.24 -4.91
C VAL A 37 40.38 6.20 -6.43
N ARG A 38 39.25 6.24 -7.13
CA ARG A 38 39.26 6.61 -8.55
C ARG A 38 39.63 8.09 -8.59
N LEU A 39 40.93 8.38 -8.69
CA LEU A 39 41.37 9.68 -9.16
C LEU A 39 40.66 9.86 -10.50
N ASN A 40 39.91 10.94 -10.65
CA ASN A 40 39.40 11.34 -11.95
C ASN A 40 40.63 11.67 -12.81
N LEU A 41 41.19 10.66 -13.46
CA LEU A 41 42.12 10.80 -14.56
C LEU A 41 41.28 11.40 -15.70
N GLU A 42 41.28 12.72 -15.79
CA GLU A 42 41.30 13.34 -17.10
C GLU A 42 42.59 12.88 -17.79
N GLU A 43 42.41 12.27 -18.96
CA GLU A 43 43.44 11.99 -19.98
C GLU A 43 44.55 10.99 -19.59
N ALA A 44 44.26 9.70 -19.73
CA ALA A 44 45.24 8.73 -20.20
C ALA A 44 44.57 7.74 -21.15
N GLU A 45 45.18 7.59 -22.31
CA GLU A 45 44.69 6.90 -23.49
C GLU A 45 44.40 5.41 -23.24
N GLU A 46 43.44 4.92 -24.02
CA GLU A 46 42.88 3.59 -24.02
C GLU A 46 43.93 2.52 -24.33
N GLU A 47 44.43 1.79 -23.32
CA GLU A 47 45.06 0.48 -23.53
C GLU A 47 45.15 -0.35 -22.24
N GLU A 48 44.02 -0.67 -21.60
CA GLU A 48 43.98 -1.72 -20.57
C GLU A 48 42.81 -2.71 -20.72
N VAL A 49 43.23 -3.94 -20.95
CA VAL A 49 42.55 -5.23 -21.02
C VAL A 49 41.33 -5.36 -20.08
N ASP A 50 40.17 -5.63 -20.69
CA ASP A 50 38.83 -5.67 -20.11
C ASP A 50 38.58 -6.88 -19.18
N PHE A 51 39.25 -6.94 -18.02
CA PHE A 51 39.15 -8.08 -17.06
C PHE A 51 38.23 -7.87 -15.86
N MET A 52 37.39 -6.82 -15.82
CA MET A 52 36.53 -6.51 -14.66
C MET A 52 35.12 -6.01 -15.01
N LYS A 53 34.47 -6.58 -16.03
CA LYS A 53 33.01 -6.44 -16.19
C LYS A 53 32.31 -7.64 -15.57
N GLN A 54 31.84 -7.50 -14.33
CA GLN A 54 30.81 -8.40 -13.84
C GLN A 54 29.62 -8.34 -14.82
N PRO A 55 29.08 -9.48 -15.27
CA PRO A 55 27.93 -9.46 -16.16
C PRO A 55 26.78 -8.82 -15.40
N LYS A 56 26.40 -7.60 -15.83
CA LYS A 56 25.15 -6.98 -15.38
C LYS A 56 24.05 -7.99 -15.69
N HIS A 57 23.39 -8.49 -14.64
CA HIS A 57 22.32 -9.45 -14.78
C HIS A 57 21.25 -8.85 -15.69
N TYR A 58 21.20 -9.30 -16.94
CA TYR A 58 20.24 -8.79 -17.92
C TYR A 58 18.88 -9.36 -17.57
N VAL A 59 18.04 -8.56 -16.93
CA VAL A 59 16.64 -8.90 -16.71
C VAL A 59 15.91 -8.62 -18.01
N ARG A 60 15.36 -9.67 -18.63
CA ARG A 60 14.51 -9.52 -19.81
C ARG A 60 13.35 -8.58 -19.47
N PRO A 61 13.07 -7.56 -20.30
CA PRO A 61 11.86 -6.76 -20.14
C PRO A 61 10.64 -7.69 -20.13
N ILE A 62 9.81 -7.58 -19.08
CA ILE A 62 8.54 -8.30 -19.04
C ILE A 62 7.63 -7.58 -20.03
N GLU A 63 7.35 -8.22 -21.15
CA GLU A 63 6.31 -7.76 -22.09
C GLU A 63 4.96 -7.98 -21.42
N ILE A 64 4.45 -6.95 -20.74
CA ILE A 64 3.08 -6.94 -20.22
C ILE A 64 2.20 -6.60 -21.42
N ASP A 65 1.47 -7.58 -21.92
CA ASP A 65 0.44 -7.36 -22.94
C ASP A 65 -0.70 -6.55 -22.29
N VAL A 66 -0.68 -5.24 -22.55
CA VAL A 66 -1.63 -4.28 -21.95
C VAL A 66 -2.94 -4.39 -22.71
N LEU A 67 -4.00 -4.83 -22.03
CA LEU A 67 -5.35 -4.84 -22.58
C LEU A 67 -5.78 -3.44 -23.01
N SER A 68 -6.57 -3.35 -24.08
CA SER A 68 -7.19 -2.08 -24.44
C SER A 68 -8.14 -1.63 -23.31
N PRO A 69 -8.29 -0.30 -23.10
CA PRO A 69 -9.20 0.22 -22.09
C PRO A 69 -10.65 -0.22 -22.31
N GLU A 70 -11.10 -0.27 -23.56
CA GLU A 70 -12.43 -0.75 -23.96
C GLU A 70 -12.65 -2.21 -23.54
N ARG A 71 -11.69 -3.09 -23.85
CA ARG A 71 -11.74 -4.51 -23.48
C ARG A 71 -11.77 -4.70 -21.97
N SER A 72 -11.01 -3.89 -21.24
CA SER A 72 -10.99 -3.92 -19.78
C SER A 72 -12.36 -3.58 -19.18
N MET A 73 -13.11 -2.66 -19.80
CA MET A 73 -14.46 -2.31 -19.36
C MET A 73 -15.48 -3.40 -19.65
N GLU A 74 -15.39 -4.07 -20.81
CA GLU A 74 -16.22 -5.25 -21.10
C GLU A 74 -16.00 -6.36 -20.08
N LEU A 75 -14.73 -6.63 -19.72
CA LEU A 75 -14.39 -7.64 -18.72
C LEU A 75 -14.90 -7.26 -17.33
N LEU A 76 -14.81 -5.97 -16.97
CA LEU A 76 -15.40 -5.49 -15.73
C LEU A 76 -16.93 -5.68 -15.72
N ASP A 77 -17.61 -5.42 -16.83
CA ASP A 77 -19.06 -5.59 -16.89
C ASP A 77 -19.48 -7.06 -16.79
N ALA A 78 -18.74 -7.94 -17.45
CA ALA A 78 -19.03 -9.38 -17.49
C ALA A 78 -18.74 -10.09 -16.16
N PHE A 79 -17.62 -9.77 -15.49
CA PHE A 79 -17.13 -10.55 -14.35
C PHE A 79 -17.42 -9.91 -12.99
N VAL A 80 -17.63 -8.59 -12.91
CA VAL A 80 -17.98 -7.94 -11.64
C VAL A 80 -19.48 -8.02 -11.43
N PRO A 81 -19.97 -8.62 -10.32
CA PRO A 81 -21.39 -8.65 -10.03
C PRO A 81 -22.01 -7.25 -9.98
N PRO A 82 -23.29 -7.07 -10.39
CA PRO A 82 -23.95 -5.77 -10.34
C PRO A 82 -24.14 -5.25 -8.91
N THR A 83 -24.14 -6.16 -7.92
CA THR A 83 -24.16 -5.82 -6.50
C THR A 83 -23.03 -6.54 -5.76
N ILE A 84 -22.19 -5.77 -5.07
CA ILE A 84 -21.05 -6.25 -4.28
C ILE A 84 -21.43 -6.18 -2.80
N ASP A 85 -21.38 -7.32 -2.12
CA ASP A 85 -21.81 -7.43 -0.72
C ASP A 85 -20.60 -7.42 0.24
N PHE A 86 -20.67 -6.58 1.27
CA PHE A 86 -19.70 -6.48 2.37
C PHE A 86 -20.37 -6.76 3.71
N TYR A 87 -19.65 -7.44 4.60
CA TYR A 87 -20.12 -7.76 5.93
C TYR A 87 -19.26 -7.07 6.98
N ARG A 88 -19.86 -6.20 7.79
CA ARG A 88 -19.19 -5.43 8.84
C ARG A 88 -19.98 -5.48 10.15
N GLN A 89 -19.28 -5.31 11.27
CA GLN A 89 -19.92 -5.25 12.58
C GLN A 89 -20.53 -3.86 12.78
N ARG A 90 -21.79 -3.81 13.24
CA ARG A 90 -22.45 -2.55 13.60
C ARG A 90 -21.87 -2.02 14.91
N ILE A 91 -21.73 -0.70 15.03
CA ILE A 91 -21.46 -0.06 16.31
C ILE A 91 -22.78 -0.01 17.08
N GLU A 92 -22.87 -0.78 18.16
CA GLU A 92 -23.95 -0.62 19.13
C GLU A 92 -23.72 0.71 19.84
N GLN A 93 -24.57 1.70 19.55
CA GLN A 93 -24.63 2.88 20.39
C GLN A 93 -25.41 2.53 21.63
N ASP A 94 -24.72 2.42 22.75
CA ASP A 94 -25.35 2.63 24.05
C ASP A 94 -25.98 4.02 24.01
N SER A 95 -27.28 4.09 23.74
CA SER A 95 -28.04 5.30 24.01
C SER A 95 -27.71 5.69 25.45
N PRO A 96 -27.27 6.94 25.74
CA PRO A 96 -26.95 7.30 27.11
C PRO A 96 -28.19 7.01 27.94
N SER A 97 -28.08 6.04 28.85
CA SER A 97 -29.15 5.75 29.80
C SER A 97 -29.48 7.08 30.46
N SER A 98 -30.71 7.55 30.29
CA SER A 98 -31.21 8.76 30.94
C SER A 98 -31.20 8.52 32.45
N GLY A 99 -30.07 8.78 33.08
CA GLY A 99 -29.73 8.21 34.37
C GLY A 99 -28.74 9.05 35.13
N ARG A 100 -29.06 10.33 35.33
CA ARG A 100 -28.97 11.04 36.63
C ARG A 100 -29.25 12.52 36.43
N MET A 101 -30.45 12.90 36.85
CA MET A 101 -30.91 14.27 36.95
C MET A 101 -30.16 14.93 38.13
N GLY A 102 -29.14 15.73 37.82
CA GLY A 102 -28.47 16.66 38.73
C GLY A 102 -28.59 18.08 38.17
N ALA A 103 -28.72 19.07 39.04
CA ALA A 103 -29.22 20.43 38.74
C ALA A 103 -28.34 21.35 37.85
N SER A 104 -27.55 20.80 36.92
CA SER A 104 -26.75 21.56 35.94
C SER A 104 -27.00 21.12 34.48
N GLY A 105 -28.08 20.38 34.22
CA GLY A 105 -28.32 19.71 32.95
C GLY A 105 -28.51 20.62 31.72
N ALA A 106 -28.94 21.88 31.86
CA ALA A 106 -29.26 22.70 30.69
C ALA A 106 -28.02 23.10 29.86
N ALA A 107 -26.89 23.42 30.52
CA ALA A 107 -25.65 23.77 29.85
C ALA A 107 -24.96 22.54 29.22
N ASP A 108 -25.04 21.39 29.91
CA ASP A 108 -24.49 20.13 29.41
C ASP A 108 -25.30 19.58 28.24
N ILE A 109 -26.63 19.73 28.23
CA ILE A 109 -27.49 19.32 27.11
C ILE A 109 -27.18 20.16 25.86
N LEU A 110 -26.98 21.47 25.99
CA LEU A 110 -26.61 22.33 24.87
C LEU A 110 -25.20 22.03 24.35
N THR A 111 -24.25 21.77 25.25
CA THR A 111 -22.87 21.41 24.88
C THR A 111 -22.82 20.03 24.21
N ALA A 112 -23.58 19.04 24.71
CA ALA A 112 -23.70 17.72 24.10
C ALA A 112 -24.43 17.76 22.75
N ALA A 113 -25.44 18.63 22.60
CA ALA A 113 -26.09 18.85 21.32
C ALA A 113 -25.16 19.54 20.30
N ALA A 114 -24.29 20.44 20.76
CA ALA A 114 -23.31 21.12 19.91
C ALA A 114 -22.10 20.24 19.52
N MET A 115 -21.71 19.30 20.40
CA MET A 115 -20.56 18.38 20.19
C MET A 115 -20.96 17.03 19.58
N GLY A 116 -22.25 16.70 19.57
CA GLY A 116 -22.78 15.43 19.06
C GLY A 116 -22.87 15.43 17.54
N LYS A 117 -21.75 15.17 16.84
CA LYS A 117 -21.80 14.60 15.50
C LYS A 117 -22.44 13.22 15.66
N LYS A 118 -23.77 13.14 15.64
CA LYS A 118 -24.54 11.90 15.83
C LYS A 118 -24.03 10.89 14.80
N ALA A 119 -23.22 9.94 15.25
CA ALA A 119 -22.94 8.77 14.46
C ALA A 119 -24.30 8.14 14.13
N SER A 120 -24.55 7.88 12.84
CA SER A 120 -25.81 7.30 12.39
C SER A 120 -26.04 5.99 13.13
N ALA A 121 -27.30 5.65 13.43
CA ALA A 121 -27.63 4.36 14.04
C ALA A 121 -27.03 3.17 13.25
N ASP A 122 -26.78 3.35 11.96
CA ASP A 122 -26.20 2.35 11.05
C ASP A 122 -24.67 2.43 10.95
N ALA A 123 -23.97 3.07 11.89
CA ALA A 123 -22.51 3.16 11.86
C ALA A 123 -21.86 1.77 11.98
N ILE A 124 -20.76 1.57 11.25
CA ILE A 124 -19.99 0.31 11.23
C ILE A 124 -18.66 0.47 11.95
N TYR A 125 -18.18 -0.62 12.53
CA TYR A 125 -16.82 -0.70 13.04
C TYR A 125 -15.85 -0.77 11.86
N GLY A 126 -14.99 0.24 11.75
CA GLY A 126 -14.08 0.43 10.62
C GLY A 126 -14.69 1.22 9.47
N SER A 127 -14.21 0.99 8.25
CA SER A 127 -14.75 1.58 7.03
C SER A 127 -14.69 0.57 5.89
N VAL A 128 -15.57 0.72 4.90
CA VAL A 128 -15.40 0.11 3.58
C VAL A 128 -14.81 1.18 2.68
N SER A 129 -13.60 0.92 2.20
CA SER A 129 -12.81 1.87 1.41
C SER A 129 -12.75 1.50 -0.07
N SER A 130 -12.31 2.44 -0.91
CA SER A 130 -12.00 2.16 -2.31
C SER A 130 -10.97 1.04 -2.46
N THR A 131 -10.00 0.93 -1.53
CA THR A 131 -9.07 -0.21 -1.46
C THR A 131 -9.79 -1.55 -1.31
N ASP A 132 -10.78 -1.63 -0.40
CA ASP A 132 -11.56 -2.86 -0.17
C ASP A 132 -12.39 -3.24 -1.42
N LEU A 133 -12.93 -2.24 -2.11
CA LEU A 133 -13.62 -2.42 -3.39
C LEU A 133 -12.69 -2.96 -4.46
N VAL A 134 -11.54 -2.34 -4.67
CA VAL A 134 -10.56 -2.77 -5.66
C VAL A 134 -10.09 -4.19 -5.37
N ALA A 135 -9.86 -4.55 -4.11
CA ALA A 135 -9.50 -5.91 -3.72
C ALA A 135 -10.62 -6.92 -4.05
N THR A 136 -11.87 -6.56 -3.77
CA THR A 136 -13.03 -7.43 -4.06
C THR A 136 -13.25 -7.60 -5.56
N ILE A 137 -13.14 -6.51 -6.33
CA ILE A 137 -13.23 -6.53 -7.79
C ILE A 137 -12.10 -7.38 -8.37
N LYS A 138 -10.85 -7.20 -7.93
CA LYS A 138 -9.71 -8.04 -8.35
C LYS A 138 -9.94 -9.51 -8.01
N GLY A 139 -10.54 -9.81 -6.86
CA GLY A 139 -10.95 -11.17 -6.50
C GLY A 139 -11.96 -11.77 -7.49
N ALA A 140 -12.95 -11.00 -7.93
CA ALA A 140 -13.92 -11.44 -8.92
C ALA A 140 -13.28 -11.66 -10.31
N LEU A 141 -12.32 -10.81 -10.71
CA LEU A 141 -11.61 -10.92 -11.99
C LEU A 141 -10.55 -12.05 -12.00
N ALA A 142 -10.05 -12.46 -10.82
CA ALA A 142 -8.98 -13.45 -10.70
C ALA A 142 -9.35 -14.84 -11.26
N HIS A 143 -10.63 -15.13 -11.48
CA HIS A 143 -11.10 -16.39 -12.04
C HIS A 143 -10.88 -16.49 -13.56
N ASN A 144 -10.51 -15.41 -14.24
CA ASN A 144 -10.25 -15.40 -15.68
C ASN A 144 -8.88 -14.77 -15.99
N ASP A 145 -8.06 -15.47 -16.77
CA ASP A 145 -6.67 -15.06 -17.09
C ASP A 145 -6.57 -13.76 -17.89
N GLU A 146 -7.60 -13.42 -18.67
CA GLU A 146 -7.70 -12.14 -19.38
C GLU A 146 -8.14 -11.03 -18.40
N ALA A 147 -9.22 -11.27 -17.65
CA ALA A 147 -9.76 -10.29 -16.70
C ALA A 147 -8.79 -9.95 -15.56
N ALA A 148 -7.97 -10.92 -15.13
CA ALA A 148 -6.94 -10.73 -14.12
C ALA A 148 -5.83 -9.74 -14.54
N ARG A 149 -5.69 -9.44 -15.84
CA ARG A 149 -4.72 -8.47 -16.36
C ARG A 149 -5.21 -7.02 -16.26
N VAL A 150 -6.49 -6.80 -15.94
CA VAL A 150 -7.05 -5.45 -15.83
C VAL A 150 -6.38 -4.71 -14.67
N ILE A 151 -5.77 -3.56 -14.98
CA ILE A 151 -5.12 -2.70 -14.00
C ILE A 151 -6.16 -1.75 -13.42
N LEU A 152 -6.42 -1.92 -12.12
CA LEU A 152 -7.42 -1.14 -11.38
C LEU A 152 -6.77 -0.53 -10.13
N ASN A 153 -6.82 0.81 -10.03
CA ASN A 153 -6.28 1.58 -8.92
C ASN A 153 -7.39 2.14 -8.01
N GLU A 154 -7.01 2.55 -6.81
CA GLU A 154 -7.93 3.16 -5.85
C GLU A 154 -8.49 4.51 -6.32
N ALA A 155 -7.73 5.23 -7.16
CA ALA A 155 -8.14 6.51 -7.73
C ALA A 155 -9.27 6.38 -8.78
N ASP A 156 -9.41 5.19 -9.36
CA ASP A 156 -10.37 4.88 -10.41
C ASP A 156 -11.77 4.57 -9.83
N VAL A 157 -11.88 4.45 -8.50
CA VAL A 157 -13.11 4.06 -7.80
C VAL A 157 -13.56 5.17 -6.85
N LYS A 158 -14.82 5.62 -6.99
CA LYS A 158 -15.39 6.67 -6.13
C LYS A 158 -16.79 6.30 -5.66
N PHE A 159 -17.10 6.63 -4.40
CA PHE A 159 -18.44 6.44 -3.86
C PHE A 159 -19.32 7.65 -4.18
N LEU A 160 -20.39 7.43 -4.93
CA LEU A 160 -21.38 8.46 -5.27
C LEU A 160 -22.30 8.78 -4.07
N SER A 161 -22.49 7.83 -3.16
CA SER A 161 -23.41 7.94 -2.02
C SER A 161 -22.84 7.31 -0.76
N GLY A 162 -23.21 7.83 0.42
CA GLY A 162 -22.84 7.23 1.71
C GLY A 162 -21.47 7.62 2.25
N HIS A 163 -20.78 8.53 1.57
CA HIS A 163 -19.56 9.15 2.08
C HIS A 163 -19.88 10.24 3.11
N GLU A 164 -19.00 10.41 4.10
CA GLU A 164 -19.05 11.57 4.98
C GLU A 164 -18.60 12.83 4.20
N GLU A 165 -19.15 14.01 4.53
CA GLU A 165 -18.76 15.29 3.95
C GLU A 165 -17.23 15.48 4.06
N GLY A 166 -16.51 15.25 2.96
CA GLY A 166 -15.05 15.35 2.87
C GLY A 166 -14.35 14.14 2.27
N ASP A 167 -14.86 12.91 2.47
CA ASP A 167 -14.15 11.66 2.11
C ASP A 167 -14.97 10.75 1.18
N THR A 168 -14.92 11.00 -0.13
CA THR A 168 -15.60 10.18 -1.17
C THR A 168 -15.00 8.78 -1.38
N SER A 169 -13.94 8.44 -0.64
CA SER A 169 -13.20 7.18 -0.75
C SER A 169 -13.64 6.12 0.25
N ARG A 170 -14.45 6.46 1.25
CA ARG A 170 -14.81 5.55 2.35
C ARG A 170 -16.26 5.70 2.80
N VAL A 171 -16.86 4.58 3.17
CA VAL A 171 -18.20 4.49 3.77
C VAL A 171 -18.11 3.87 5.16
N LYS A 172 -18.77 4.50 6.13
CA LYS A 172 -18.81 4.06 7.55
C LYS A 172 -20.21 3.65 8.01
N GLN A 173 -21.12 3.44 7.09
CA GLN A 173 -22.53 3.18 7.38
C GLN A 173 -22.99 1.87 6.72
N LEU A 174 -23.94 1.17 7.35
CA LEU A 174 -24.66 0.07 6.73
C LEU A 174 -25.66 0.62 5.72
N GLY A 175 -25.97 -0.16 4.69
CA GLY A 175 -26.94 0.23 3.67
C GLY A 175 -26.54 -0.19 2.27
N THR A 176 -27.20 0.40 1.28
CA THR A 176 -26.88 0.21 -0.14
C THR A 176 -26.38 1.53 -0.71
N PHE A 177 -25.20 1.49 -1.31
CA PHE A 177 -24.49 2.64 -1.84
C PHE A 177 -24.17 2.40 -3.31
N LYS A 178 -23.96 3.47 -4.07
CA LYS A 178 -23.48 3.39 -5.45
C LYS A 178 -22.02 3.82 -5.51
N ALA A 179 -21.19 3.05 -6.22
CA ALA A 179 -19.86 3.47 -6.60
C ALA A 179 -19.73 3.54 -8.11
N GLU A 180 -18.98 4.52 -8.58
CA GLU A 180 -18.51 4.62 -9.95
C GLU A 180 -17.09 4.03 -10.06
N ILE A 181 -16.86 3.31 -11.15
CA ILE A 181 -15.57 2.76 -11.55
C ILE A 181 -15.24 3.37 -12.91
N ARG A 182 -14.14 4.10 -13.00
CA ARG A 182 -13.68 4.78 -14.22
C ARG A 182 -12.23 4.44 -14.51
N LEU A 183 -12.01 3.68 -15.58
CA LEU A 183 -10.66 3.39 -16.06
C LEU A 183 -10.09 4.55 -16.89
N PRO A 184 -8.77 4.78 -16.85
CA PRO A 184 -8.13 5.77 -17.71
C PRO A 184 -8.25 5.36 -19.18
N GLY A 185 -8.80 6.27 -20.00
CA GLY A 185 -8.96 6.05 -21.44
C GLY A 185 -10.37 5.65 -21.89
N VAL A 186 -11.35 5.55 -20.98
CA VAL A 186 -12.76 5.32 -21.31
C VAL A 186 -13.64 6.43 -20.72
N GLU A 187 -14.57 6.96 -21.50
CA GLU A 187 -15.45 8.06 -21.09
C GLU A 187 -16.64 7.59 -20.24
N GLU A 188 -17.14 6.37 -20.48
CA GLU A 188 -18.31 5.84 -19.77
C GLU A 188 -17.93 5.13 -18.46
N PRO A 189 -18.35 5.65 -17.28
CA PRO A 189 -18.10 4.98 -16.01
C PRO A 189 -19.10 3.85 -15.76
N ILE A 190 -18.63 2.74 -15.17
CA ILE A 190 -19.50 1.65 -14.72
C ILE A 190 -19.96 1.96 -13.29
N VAL A 191 -21.28 1.90 -13.06
CA VAL A 191 -21.87 2.08 -11.73
C VAL A 191 -22.25 0.73 -11.13
N ARG A 192 -21.77 0.44 -9.92
CA ARG A 192 -22.09 -0.79 -9.18
C ARG A 192 -22.76 -0.45 -7.85
N ASN A 193 -23.66 -1.35 -7.44
CA ASN A 193 -24.28 -1.26 -6.12
C ASN A 193 -23.39 -1.94 -5.08
N ILE A 194 -23.23 -1.31 -3.94
CA ILE A 194 -22.42 -1.79 -2.82
C ILE A 194 -23.35 -1.95 -1.63
N ARG A 195 -23.47 -3.16 -1.13
CA ARG A 195 -24.36 -3.48 -0.03
C ARG A 195 -23.54 -3.83 1.20
N ILE A 196 -23.66 -3.02 2.25
CA ILE A 196 -22.96 -3.26 3.51
C ILE A 196 -23.98 -3.80 4.52
N ARG A 197 -23.82 -5.08 4.88
CA ARG A 197 -24.68 -5.81 5.83
C ARG A 197 -23.98 -6.02 7.17
N ALA A 198 -24.79 -6.21 8.21
CA ALA A 198 -24.31 -6.59 9.53
C ALA A 198 -23.80 -8.04 9.52
N LYS A 199 -22.57 -8.25 10.02
CA LYS A 199 -21.98 -9.58 10.28
C LYS A 199 -22.79 -10.26 11.40
N GLY A 200 -23.73 -11.11 11.02
CA GLY A 200 -24.73 -11.70 11.92
C GLY A 200 -26.13 -11.85 11.30
N SER A 201 -26.37 -11.25 10.13
CA SER A 201 -27.60 -11.40 9.34
C SER A 201 -27.55 -12.54 8.31
N GLU A 202 -26.63 -13.49 8.47
CA GLU A 202 -26.56 -14.70 7.66
C GLU A 202 -27.60 -15.70 8.19
N SER A 203 -28.65 -15.96 7.41
CA SER A 203 -29.62 -17.03 7.61
C SER A 203 -29.81 -17.74 6.28
#